data_AF-W4UQ88-F1
#
_entry.id   AF-W4UQ88-F1
#
_cell.length_a   1.000
_cell.length_b   1.000
_cell.length_c   1.000
_cell.angle_alpha   90.00
_cell.angle_beta   90.00
_cell.angle_gamma   90.00
#
_symmetry.space_group_name_H-M   'P 1'
#
loop_
_entity.id
_entity.type
_entity.pdbx_description
1 polymer ?
#
loop_
_entity_poly.entity_id
_entity_poly.type
_entity_poly.pdbx_seq_one_letter_code
_entity_poly.pdbx_strand_id
1 'polypeptide(L)'
;MNGAGWNAYLYEAHQALYWLYTIEYANTNCQLPFNATPTANGYKQGGLGNGVTNMSDWNGFNGTNPFIPCGTTNSLGNKTGVVSYTTKNEDGTTRDTLSVPAYRGIENPFGHIWKWTDGVKCRIQSSEAGGLSEVYTCNNPANLQDVNYDNYVKMGDISRTDGYVKKIIGGEHGVIMPVEVGGSSNTYFCDYFYTNIPATSEAQRVVLLGGYAHAGALAGLSCAHTGYAASAATASIGSRLCFLP
;
A
#
# COMPACT_ATOMS: atom_id res chain seq x y z
N MET A 1 -17.18 11.54 -14.73
CA MET A 1 -17.40 11.95 -13.33
C MET A 1 -17.73 10.71 -12.54
N ASN A 2 -17.01 10.47 -11.46
CA ASN A 2 -17.40 9.45 -10.49
C ASN A 2 -18.76 9.89 -9.91
N GLY A 3 -19.64 8.96 -9.52
CA GLY A 3 -20.91 9.34 -8.89
C GLY A 3 -20.66 10.22 -7.66
N ALA A 4 -21.62 11.05 -7.26
CA ALA A 4 -21.48 11.91 -6.07
C ALA A 4 -21.03 11.08 -4.85
N GLY A 5 -20.03 11.57 -4.10
CA GLY A 5 -19.44 10.88 -2.94
C GLY A 5 -18.39 9.80 -3.27
N TRP A 6 -18.23 9.42 -4.55
CA TRP A 6 -17.21 8.45 -4.97
C TRP A 6 -15.90 9.11 -5.36
N ASN A 7 -14.82 8.64 -4.75
CA ASN A 7 -13.46 9.10 -4.96
C ASN A 7 -12.58 7.95 -5.41
N ALA A 8 -11.39 8.27 -5.93
CA ALA A 8 -10.31 7.29 -5.95
C ALA A 8 -9.94 6.90 -4.51
N TYR A 9 -9.01 5.97 -4.35
CA TYR A 9 -8.64 5.47 -3.04
C TYR A 9 -8.08 6.61 -2.18
N LEU A 10 -8.62 6.80 -0.98
CA LEU A 10 -8.25 7.92 -0.11
C LEU A 10 -7.22 7.50 0.92
N TYR A 11 -6.29 8.40 1.23
CA TYR A 11 -5.25 8.17 2.24
C TYR A 11 -5.84 7.88 3.60
N GLU A 12 -6.87 8.62 4.01
CA GLU A 12 -7.58 8.40 5.28
C GLU A 12 -8.14 6.97 5.38
N ALA A 13 -8.74 6.45 4.31
CA ALA A 13 -9.24 5.08 4.27
C ALA A 13 -8.09 4.05 4.38
N HIS A 14 -6.93 4.35 3.81
CA HIS A 14 -5.75 3.49 3.94
C HIS A 14 -5.13 3.54 5.34
N GLN A 15 -5.06 4.73 5.97
CA GLN A 15 -4.60 4.87 7.34
C GLN A 15 -5.51 4.10 8.30
N ALA A 16 -6.83 4.22 8.14
CA ALA A 16 -7.80 3.46 8.92
C ALA A 16 -7.59 1.94 8.74
N LEU A 17 -7.39 1.47 7.50
CA LEU A 17 -7.07 0.08 7.19
C LEU A 17 -5.79 -0.39 7.91
N TYR A 18 -4.72 0.39 7.81
CA TYR A 18 -3.43 0.08 8.42
C TYR A 18 -3.55 -0.03 9.95
N TRP A 19 -4.12 0.99 10.61
CA TRP A 19 -4.21 1.02 12.07
C TRP A 19 -5.16 -0.06 12.60
N LEU A 20 -6.26 -0.33 11.91
CA LEU A 20 -7.16 -1.42 12.28
C LEU A 20 -6.44 -2.77 12.25
N TYR A 21 -5.63 -3.03 11.22
CA TYR A 21 -4.79 -4.21 11.14
C TYR A 21 -3.81 -4.29 12.32
N THR A 22 -3.03 -3.22 12.54
CA THR A 22 -1.99 -3.20 13.58
C THR A 22 -2.56 -3.38 14.98
N ILE A 23 -3.72 -2.79 15.26
CA ILE A 23 -4.43 -2.97 16.54
C ILE A 23 -4.93 -4.41 16.69
N GLU A 24 -5.55 -4.97 15.65
CA GLU A 24 -6.16 -6.30 15.70
C GLU A 24 -5.13 -7.43 15.80
N TYR A 25 -4.03 -7.32 15.05
CA TYR A 25 -2.97 -8.33 14.98
C TYR A 25 -1.80 -8.07 15.94
N ALA A 26 -1.79 -6.92 16.61
CA ALA A 26 -0.73 -6.48 17.53
C ALA A 26 0.68 -6.57 16.93
N ASN A 27 0.81 -6.37 15.62
CA ASN A 27 2.08 -6.34 14.90
C ASN A 27 1.97 -5.49 13.63
N THR A 28 3.12 -5.22 13.02
CA THR A 28 3.26 -4.39 11.83
C THR A 28 3.59 -5.20 10.57
N ASN A 29 3.87 -6.51 10.70
CA ASN A 29 4.21 -7.38 9.58
C ASN A 29 2.96 -8.07 9.01
N CYS A 30 2.29 -7.36 8.11
CA CYS A 30 1.07 -7.85 7.48
C CYS A 30 1.24 -9.10 6.61
N GLN A 31 2.48 -9.43 6.21
CA GLN A 31 2.80 -10.61 5.42
C GLN A 31 3.05 -11.88 6.25
N LEU A 32 3.02 -11.79 7.59
CA LEU A 32 3.09 -12.99 8.44
C LEU A 32 2.04 -14.04 8.02
N PRO A 33 2.33 -15.35 8.19
CA PRO A 33 1.40 -16.42 7.82
C PRO A 33 0.00 -16.19 8.39
N PHE A 34 -1.02 -16.40 7.56
CA PHE A 34 -2.40 -16.30 8.01
C PHE A 34 -2.72 -17.42 9.01
N ASN A 35 -3.32 -17.05 10.13
CA ASN A 35 -3.84 -17.99 11.12
C ASN A 35 -5.30 -17.64 11.46
N ALA A 36 -6.22 -18.52 11.09
CA ALA A 36 -7.65 -18.34 11.36
C ALA A 36 -7.99 -18.50 12.86
N THR A 37 -7.18 -19.25 13.60
CA THR A 37 -7.43 -19.61 14.99
C THR A 37 -6.92 -18.49 15.91
N PRO A 38 -7.82 -17.82 16.67
CA PRO A 38 -7.39 -16.85 17.66
C PRO A 38 -6.64 -17.52 18.81
N THR A 39 -5.92 -16.73 19.61
CA THR A 39 -5.38 -17.20 20.90
C THR A 39 -6.53 -17.62 21.83
N ALA A 40 -6.20 -18.29 22.94
CA ALA A 40 -7.19 -18.64 23.97
C ALA A 40 -7.96 -17.42 24.53
N ASN A 41 -7.36 -16.23 24.45
CA ASN A 41 -7.96 -14.96 24.88
C ASN A 41 -8.68 -14.21 23.75
N GLY A 42 -8.79 -14.79 22.55
CA GLY A 42 -9.51 -14.20 21.42
C GLY A 42 -8.66 -13.30 20.49
N TYR A 43 -7.38 -13.06 20.79
CA TYR A 43 -6.52 -12.22 19.94
C TYR A 43 -6.16 -12.87 18.61
N LYS A 44 -6.07 -12.08 17.52
CA LYS A 44 -5.58 -12.56 16.22
C LYS A 44 -4.08 -12.87 16.29
N GLN A 45 -3.65 -13.74 15.37
CA GLN A 45 -2.28 -14.24 15.29
C GLN A 45 -1.79 -14.18 13.84
N GLY A 46 -0.48 -14.04 13.66
CA GLY A 46 0.14 -14.03 12.33
C GLY A 46 -0.17 -12.76 11.55
N GLY A 47 -0.55 -12.91 10.29
CA GLY A 47 -0.88 -11.80 9.39
C GLY A 47 -1.92 -12.18 8.35
N LEU A 48 -1.80 -11.61 7.16
CA LEU A 48 -2.65 -11.88 6.00
C LEU A 48 -1.97 -12.81 4.99
N GLY A 49 -0.73 -13.24 5.28
CA GLY A 49 0.13 -13.98 4.38
C GLY A 49 0.73 -13.10 3.27
N ASN A 50 1.64 -13.67 2.49
CA ASN A 50 2.32 -12.97 1.40
C ASN A 50 1.38 -12.56 0.25
N GLY A 51 0.13 -13.02 0.25
CA GLY A 51 -0.77 -12.76 -0.86
C GLY A 51 -0.29 -13.46 -2.12
N VAL A 52 -0.25 -12.69 -3.21
CA VAL A 52 0.22 -13.16 -4.52
C VAL A 52 1.67 -12.79 -4.80
N THR A 53 2.31 -12.02 -3.90
CA THR A 53 3.69 -11.55 -4.09
C THR A 53 4.72 -12.66 -4.13
N ASN A 54 4.37 -13.85 -3.62
CA ASN A 54 5.22 -15.02 -3.53
C ASN A 54 5.11 -15.98 -4.74
N MET A 55 4.42 -15.59 -5.82
CA MET A 55 4.46 -16.37 -7.06
C MET A 55 5.91 -16.54 -7.52
N SER A 56 6.24 -17.77 -7.92
CA SER A 56 7.61 -18.20 -8.21
C SER A 56 8.24 -17.50 -9.41
N ASP A 57 7.47 -17.26 -10.49
CA ASP A 57 7.92 -16.59 -11.70
C ASP A 57 6.80 -15.73 -12.32
N TRP A 58 6.72 -14.49 -11.86
CA TRP A 58 5.80 -13.47 -12.39
C TRP A 58 6.09 -13.07 -13.84
N ASN A 59 7.38 -12.98 -14.21
CA ASN A 59 7.77 -12.50 -15.53
C ASN A 59 7.45 -13.54 -16.61
N GLY A 60 7.81 -14.80 -16.40
CA GLY A 60 7.50 -15.87 -17.34
C GLY A 60 6.04 -16.31 -17.30
N PHE A 61 5.27 -15.99 -16.25
CA PHE A 61 3.82 -16.27 -16.24
C PHE A 61 3.04 -15.30 -17.12
N ASN A 62 3.21 -13.99 -16.92
CA ASN A 62 2.42 -12.99 -17.64
C ASN A 62 3.09 -11.61 -17.77
N GLY A 63 4.42 -11.56 -17.77
CA GLY A 63 5.16 -10.29 -17.86
C GLY A 63 4.96 -9.38 -16.66
N THR A 64 4.80 -9.96 -15.46
CA THR A 64 4.58 -9.24 -14.17
C THR A 64 3.27 -8.47 -14.04
N ASN A 65 2.29 -8.78 -14.90
CA ASN A 65 0.99 -8.12 -14.88
C ASN A 65 0.10 -8.65 -13.74
N PRO A 66 -0.58 -7.78 -12.98
CA PRO A 66 -1.57 -8.22 -11.98
C PRO A 66 -2.68 -9.07 -12.61
N PHE A 67 -3.01 -10.24 -12.06
CA PHE A 67 -3.98 -11.17 -12.68
C PHE A 67 -5.14 -11.63 -11.80
N ILE A 68 -5.17 -11.34 -10.50
CA ILE A 68 -6.27 -11.76 -9.62
C ILE A 68 -7.55 -11.01 -10.01
N PRO A 69 -8.62 -11.72 -10.42
CA PRO A 69 -9.89 -11.09 -10.73
C PRO A 69 -10.55 -10.50 -9.48
N CYS A 70 -11.22 -9.35 -9.65
CA CYS A 70 -12.04 -8.76 -8.60
C CYS A 70 -13.09 -9.74 -8.09
N GLY A 71 -13.21 -9.87 -6.77
CA GLY A 71 -14.20 -10.72 -6.12
C GLY A 71 -13.75 -12.16 -5.93
N THR A 72 -12.47 -12.46 -6.15
CA THR A 72 -11.85 -13.76 -5.79
C THR A 72 -12.13 -14.15 -4.34
N THR A 73 -12.25 -13.15 -3.45
CA THR A 73 -12.50 -13.34 -2.03
C THR A 73 -13.95 -13.17 -1.60
N ASN A 74 -14.90 -13.03 -2.54
CA ASN A 74 -16.33 -12.81 -2.24
C ASN A 74 -16.94 -13.91 -1.35
N SER A 75 -16.43 -15.14 -1.43
CA SER A 75 -16.87 -16.26 -0.58
C SER A 75 -16.65 -16.01 0.92
N LEU A 76 -15.74 -15.11 1.28
CA LEU A 76 -15.49 -14.69 2.66
C LEU A 76 -16.48 -13.61 3.15
N GLY A 77 -17.16 -12.91 2.23
CA GLY A 77 -17.93 -11.71 2.56
C GLY A 77 -17.06 -10.71 3.33
N ASN A 78 -17.53 -10.27 4.50
CA ASN A 78 -16.79 -9.33 5.36
C ASN A 78 -15.77 -10.00 6.29
N LYS A 79 -15.54 -11.32 6.19
CA LYS A 79 -14.59 -12.02 7.06
C LYS A 79 -13.15 -11.78 6.59
N THR A 80 -12.23 -11.68 7.54
CA THR A 80 -10.80 -11.77 7.26
C THR A 80 -10.42 -13.23 7.00
N GLY A 81 -9.69 -13.49 5.93
CA GLY A 81 -9.29 -14.84 5.52
C GLY A 81 -8.42 -14.84 4.28
N VAL A 82 -8.12 -16.04 3.78
CA VAL A 82 -7.44 -16.25 2.50
C VAL A 82 -8.25 -17.20 1.63
N VAL A 83 -8.26 -16.95 0.32
CA VAL A 83 -8.86 -17.84 -0.68
C VAL A 83 -7.75 -18.35 -1.61
N SER A 84 -7.68 -19.66 -1.82
CA SER A 84 -6.72 -20.24 -2.76
C SER A 84 -7.07 -19.87 -4.20
N TYR A 85 -6.08 -19.40 -4.96
CA TYR A 85 -6.19 -19.12 -6.38
C TYR A 85 -5.10 -19.88 -7.13
N THR A 86 -5.51 -20.82 -7.97
CA THR A 86 -4.61 -21.66 -8.75
C THR A 86 -4.41 -21.08 -10.14
N THR A 87 -3.17 -20.80 -10.50
CA THR A 87 -2.78 -20.45 -11.86
C THR A 87 -2.42 -21.72 -12.63
N LYS A 88 -2.60 -21.68 -13.95
CA LYS A 88 -2.32 -22.80 -14.84
C LYS A 88 -1.33 -22.40 -15.93
N ASN A 89 -0.54 -23.36 -16.37
CA ASN A 89 0.24 -23.24 -17.60
C ASN A 89 -0.68 -23.34 -18.84
N GLU A 90 -0.13 -23.05 -20.02
CA GLU A 90 -0.87 -23.16 -21.29
C GLU A 90 -1.39 -24.58 -21.55
N ASP A 91 -0.65 -25.60 -21.10
CA ASP A 91 -1.03 -27.01 -21.19
C ASP A 91 -2.11 -27.44 -20.17
N GLY A 92 -2.59 -26.50 -19.34
CA GLY A 92 -3.62 -26.71 -18.34
C GLY A 92 -3.13 -27.32 -17.02
N THR A 93 -1.85 -27.63 -16.88
CA THR A 93 -1.25 -28.08 -15.62
C THR A 93 -1.21 -26.95 -14.59
N THR A 94 -1.32 -27.30 -13.30
CA THR A 94 -1.17 -26.33 -12.22
C THR A 94 0.24 -25.76 -12.21
N ARG A 95 0.34 -24.43 -12.21
CA ARG A 95 1.61 -23.71 -12.09
C ARG A 95 1.89 -23.34 -10.64
N ASP A 96 1.09 -22.44 -10.08
CA ASP A 96 1.17 -22.01 -8.68
C ASP A 96 -0.22 -22.05 -8.03
N THR A 97 -0.25 -22.22 -6.70
CA THR A 97 -1.45 -21.97 -5.91
C THR A 97 -1.14 -20.90 -4.87
N LEU A 98 -1.72 -19.74 -5.06
CA LEU A 98 -1.50 -18.55 -4.25
C LEU A 98 -2.64 -18.39 -3.25
N SER A 99 -2.38 -17.67 -2.17
CA SER A 99 -3.40 -17.36 -1.15
C SER A 99 -3.78 -15.90 -1.26
N VAL A 100 -4.99 -15.62 -1.74
CA VAL A 100 -5.52 -14.25 -1.94
C VAL A 100 -6.15 -13.77 -0.63
N PRO A 101 -5.56 -12.80 0.09
CA PRO A 101 -6.11 -12.32 1.35
C PRO A 101 -7.32 -11.42 1.16
N ALA A 102 -8.26 -11.51 2.09
CA ALA A 102 -9.22 -10.46 2.38
C ALA A 102 -9.08 -10.04 3.84
N TYR A 103 -9.16 -8.74 4.10
CA TYR A 103 -9.18 -8.19 5.44
C TYR A 103 -10.46 -7.39 5.64
N ARG A 104 -11.36 -7.89 6.48
CA ARG A 104 -12.67 -7.26 6.76
C ARG A 104 -13.47 -6.91 5.48
N GLY A 105 -13.44 -7.81 4.49
CA GLY A 105 -14.09 -7.61 3.19
C GLY A 105 -13.26 -6.82 2.16
N ILE A 106 -12.07 -6.34 2.53
CA ILE A 106 -11.14 -5.66 1.62
C ILE A 106 -10.24 -6.71 0.97
N GLU A 107 -10.49 -7.01 -0.30
CA GLU A 107 -9.71 -7.96 -1.09
C GLU A 107 -8.29 -7.47 -1.37
N ASN A 108 -7.27 -8.34 -1.31
CA ASN A 108 -5.87 -8.05 -1.66
C ASN A 108 -5.36 -6.69 -1.17
N PRO A 109 -5.41 -6.38 0.13
CA PRO A 109 -5.15 -5.04 0.61
C PRO A 109 -3.73 -4.53 0.30
N PHE A 110 -2.79 -5.41 -0.08
CA PHE A 110 -1.43 -5.11 -0.53
C PHE A 110 -0.94 -6.15 -1.57
N GLY A 111 0.21 -5.90 -2.20
CA GLY A 111 0.98 -6.93 -2.90
C GLY A 111 0.43 -7.40 -4.26
N HIS A 112 -0.40 -6.60 -4.93
CA HIS A 112 -0.97 -6.96 -6.24
C HIS A 112 -0.92 -5.77 -7.20
N ILE A 113 -1.49 -4.64 -6.80
CA ILE A 113 -1.49 -3.39 -7.55
C ILE A 113 -1.18 -2.24 -6.58
N TRP A 114 -0.29 -1.34 -7.00
CA TRP A 114 -0.08 -0.07 -6.31
C TRP A 114 -1.38 0.73 -6.27
N LYS A 115 -1.78 1.16 -5.09
CA LYS A 115 -2.96 2.01 -4.93
C LYS A 115 -2.55 3.46 -5.10
N TRP A 116 -2.93 4.07 -6.21
CA TRP A 116 -2.96 5.51 -6.37
C TRP A 116 -3.87 6.10 -5.32
N THR A 117 -3.29 6.92 -4.44
CA THR A 117 -3.95 7.37 -3.23
C THR A 117 -4.10 8.89 -3.24
N ASP A 118 -5.35 9.33 -3.26
CA ASP A 118 -5.73 10.74 -3.14
C ASP A 118 -5.72 11.19 -1.68
N GLY A 119 -5.73 12.50 -1.47
CA GLY A 119 -5.69 13.10 -0.13
C GLY A 119 -4.30 13.08 0.50
N VAL A 120 -3.26 12.68 -0.23
CA VAL A 120 -1.87 12.72 0.20
C VAL A 120 -0.93 13.03 -0.97
N LYS A 121 0.09 13.83 -0.71
CA LYS A 121 1.18 14.10 -1.67
C LYS A 121 2.44 14.56 -0.95
N CYS A 122 3.57 14.47 -1.63
CA CYS A 122 4.85 14.82 -1.08
C CYS A 122 5.51 15.96 -1.85
N ARG A 123 6.18 16.83 -1.10
CA ARG A 123 7.13 17.81 -1.60
C ARG A 123 8.53 17.25 -1.44
N ILE A 124 9.23 17.01 -2.53
CA ILE A 124 10.60 16.49 -2.51
C ILE A 124 11.52 17.48 -3.20
N GLN A 125 12.50 18.01 -2.47
CA GLN A 125 13.48 18.96 -2.97
C GLN A 125 14.82 18.29 -3.26
N SER A 126 15.50 18.76 -4.30
CA SER A 126 16.90 18.46 -4.54
C SER A 126 17.75 18.96 -3.36
N SER A 127 18.98 18.47 -3.25
CA SER A 127 19.92 18.92 -2.21
C SER A 127 20.21 20.42 -2.31
N GLU A 128 20.25 20.97 -3.52
CA GLU A 128 20.50 22.40 -3.78
C GLU A 128 19.27 23.27 -3.50
N ALA A 129 18.07 22.70 -3.53
CA ALA A 129 16.80 23.39 -3.33
C ALA A 129 16.29 23.36 -1.87
N GLY A 130 17.20 23.14 -0.91
CA GLY A 130 16.89 23.10 0.53
C GLY A 130 16.89 21.70 1.13
N GLY A 131 16.86 20.65 0.31
CA GLY A 131 17.09 19.28 0.80
C GLY A 131 16.01 18.75 1.73
N LEU A 132 14.74 19.16 1.57
CA LEU A 132 13.61 18.65 2.33
C LEU A 132 12.79 17.59 1.57
N SER A 133 12.19 16.68 2.32
CA SER A 133 11.15 15.77 1.82
C SER A 133 10.04 15.77 2.83
N GLU A 134 8.85 16.17 2.41
CA GLU A 134 7.74 16.48 3.30
C GLU A 134 6.46 15.88 2.74
N VAL A 135 5.56 15.46 3.63
CA VAL A 135 4.26 14.92 3.25
C VAL A 135 3.12 15.82 3.71
N TYR A 136 2.13 15.94 2.85
CA TYR A 136 0.97 16.80 2.97
C TYR A 136 -0.30 15.96 2.80
N THR A 137 -1.32 16.21 3.62
CA THR A 137 -2.61 15.52 3.50
C THR A 137 -3.77 16.50 3.38
N CYS A 138 -4.87 16.03 2.77
CA CYS A 138 -6.12 16.75 2.63
C CYS A 138 -7.29 15.77 2.77
N ASN A 139 -8.18 16.02 3.73
CA ASN A 139 -9.31 15.14 4.03
C ASN A 139 -10.62 15.62 3.37
N ASN A 140 -10.62 16.79 2.70
CA ASN A 140 -11.78 17.28 1.97
C ASN A 140 -11.65 16.92 0.47
N PRO A 141 -12.49 16.00 -0.06
CA PRO A 141 -12.46 15.63 -1.46
C PRO A 141 -12.59 16.79 -2.45
N ALA A 142 -13.32 17.86 -2.08
CA ALA A 142 -13.50 19.02 -2.94
C ALA A 142 -12.21 19.83 -3.17
N ASN A 143 -11.20 19.61 -2.34
CA ASN A 143 -9.91 20.30 -2.39
C ASN A 143 -8.79 19.45 -3.01
N LEU A 144 -9.09 18.23 -3.46
CA LEU A 144 -8.09 17.34 -4.07
C LEU A 144 -7.62 17.90 -5.42
N GLN A 145 -6.31 18.03 -5.59
CA GLN A 145 -5.68 18.57 -6.79
C GLN A 145 -4.20 18.20 -6.87
N ASP A 146 -3.58 18.38 -8.04
CA ASP A 146 -2.18 18.06 -8.36
C ASP A 146 -1.32 19.28 -8.77
N VAL A 147 -1.83 20.50 -8.57
CA VAL A 147 -1.21 21.77 -8.98
C VAL A 147 -0.25 22.33 -7.91
N ASN A 148 -0.68 22.42 -6.65
CA ASN A 148 0.06 23.09 -5.57
C ASN A 148 -0.26 22.46 -4.20
N TYR A 149 0.07 23.07 -3.05
CA TYR A 149 -0.26 22.52 -1.72
C TYR A 149 -1.41 23.25 -1.01
N ASP A 150 -2.16 24.10 -1.70
CA ASP A 150 -3.26 24.84 -1.10
C ASP A 150 -4.31 23.88 -0.54
N ASN A 151 -4.81 24.17 0.67
CA ASN A 151 -5.73 23.34 1.45
C ASN A 151 -5.18 21.99 1.94
N TYR A 152 -3.92 21.67 1.65
CA TYR A 152 -3.25 20.53 2.26
C TYR A 152 -2.48 20.98 3.50
N VAL A 153 -2.42 20.12 4.51
CA VAL A 153 -1.71 20.39 5.77
C VAL A 153 -0.40 19.58 5.77
N LYS A 154 0.73 20.23 6.08
CA LYS A 154 2.00 19.55 6.27
C LYS A 154 1.90 18.62 7.49
N MET A 155 2.11 17.33 7.27
CA MET A 155 2.07 16.31 8.31
C MET A 155 3.44 16.04 8.93
N GLY A 156 4.52 16.33 8.20
CA GLY A 156 5.88 16.16 8.69
C GLY A 156 6.88 15.91 7.57
N ASP A 157 8.13 15.69 7.98
CA ASP A 157 9.22 15.32 7.08
C ASP A 157 9.29 13.79 6.92
N ILE A 158 9.60 13.32 5.73
CA ILE A 158 9.75 11.91 5.39
C ILE A 158 11.21 11.58 5.07
N SER A 159 11.54 10.29 5.09
CA SER A 159 12.89 9.84 4.76
C SER A 159 13.29 10.28 3.34
N ARG A 160 14.56 10.67 3.19
CA ARG A 160 15.16 11.05 1.89
C ARG A 160 15.81 9.88 1.17
N THR A 161 15.85 8.70 1.79
CA THR A 161 16.41 7.48 1.24
C THR A 161 15.35 6.39 1.24
N ASP A 162 15.42 5.51 0.24
CA ASP A 162 14.57 4.33 0.18
C ASP A 162 15.10 3.23 1.10
N GLY A 163 14.21 2.32 1.52
CA GLY A 163 14.57 1.24 2.43
C GLY A 163 13.38 0.66 3.17
N TYR A 164 13.61 -0.42 3.91
CA TYR A 164 12.61 -0.97 4.83
C TYR A 164 12.30 0.03 5.94
N VAL A 165 11.01 0.26 6.16
CA VAL A 165 10.51 1.26 7.10
C VAL A 165 10.90 0.87 8.53
N LYS A 166 11.59 1.79 9.21
CA LYS A 166 11.99 1.64 10.61
C LYS A 166 11.11 2.46 11.53
N LYS A 167 10.70 3.65 11.09
CA LYS A 167 9.83 4.56 11.84
C LYS A 167 8.92 5.35 10.90
N ILE A 168 7.67 5.53 11.31
CA ILE A 168 6.68 6.39 10.65
C ILE A 168 6.50 7.70 11.43
N ILE A 169 5.87 8.69 10.79
CA ILE A 169 5.50 9.97 11.45
C ILE A 169 4.57 9.73 12.64
N GLY A 170 3.52 8.91 12.48
CA GLY A 170 2.55 8.60 13.53
C GLY A 170 1.79 9.84 14.02
N GLY A 171 1.72 10.00 15.34
CA GLY A 171 1.11 11.17 16.00
C GLY A 171 -0.42 11.17 15.99
N GLU A 172 -1.00 12.33 16.31
CA GLU A 172 -2.46 12.54 16.41
C GLU A 172 -3.21 12.20 15.12
N HIS A 173 -2.58 12.43 13.97
CA HIS A 173 -3.15 12.12 12.65
C HIS A 173 -2.83 10.70 12.16
N GLY A 174 -2.08 9.90 12.93
CA GLY A 174 -1.76 8.51 12.59
C GLY A 174 -1.05 8.35 11.24
N VAL A 175 -0.16 9.26 10.87
CA VAL A 175 0.44 9.31 9.53
C VAL A 175 1.41 8.15 9.35
N ILE A 176 1.15 7.29 8.36
CA ILE A 176 1.93 6.07 8.13
C ILE A 176 3.17 6.29 7.24
N MET A 177 3.41 7.53 6.82
CA MET A 177 4.55 7.83 5.95
C MET A 177 5.88 7.68 6.71
N PRO A 178 6.94 7.16 6.07
CA PRO A 178 8.20 6.82 6.75
C PRO A 178 9.05 8.06 7.03
N VAL A 179 9.48 8.24 8.29
CA VAL A 179 10.46 9.27 8.68
C VAL A 179 11.89 8.69 8.73
N GLU A 180 12.01 7.37 8.93
CA GLU A 180 13.30 6.67 9.00
C GLU A 180 13.18 5.30 8.34
N VAL A 181 14.20 4.96 7.53
CA VAL A 181 14.40 3.62 6.95
C VAL A 181 15.61 2.95 7.59
N GLY A 182 15.74 1.64 7.43
CA GLY A 182 16.80 0.82 8.03
C GLY A 182 16.29 -0.39 8.81
N GLY A 183 15.05 -0.80 8.56
CA GLY A 183 14.53 -2.09 9.02
C GLY A 183 14.91 -3.23 8.07
N SER A 184 14.11 -4.28 8.08
CA SER A 184 14.21 -5.44 7.20
C SER A 184 12.82 -6.02 6.97
N SER A 185 12.69 -7.04 6.13
CA SER A 185 11.44 -7.80 5.93
C SER A 185 10.88 -8.52 7.17
N ASN A 186 11.60 -8.47 8.30
CA ASN A 186 11.21 -9.11 9.55
C ASN A 186 11.48 -8.24 10.80
N THR A 187 11.87 -6.97 10.64
CA THR A 187 12.07 -6.03 11.76
C THR A 187 11.33 -4.73 11.51
N TYR A 188 10.87 -4.10 12.60
CA TYR A 188 10.07 -2.87 12.56
C TYR A 188 8.81 -3.03 11.70
N PHE A 189 8.63 -2.25 10.65
CA PHE A 189 7.39 -2.23 9.87
C PHE A 189 7.35 -3.28 8.75
N CYS A 190 8.48 -3.92 8.44
CA CYS A 190 8.60 -5.02 7.47
C CYS A 190 8.28 -4.70 6.01
N ASP A 191 7.78 -3.50 5.71
CA ASP A 191 7.45 -3.06 4.37
C ASP A 191 8.47 -2.02 3.86
N TYR A 192 8.54 -1.83 2.54
CA TYR A 192 9.51 -0.94 1.90
C TYR A 192 8.97 0.46 1.60
N PHE A 193 9.85 1.45 1.70
CA PHE A 193 9.61 2.82 1.27
C PHE A 193 10.47 3.14 0.06
N TYR A 194 9.84 3.58 -1.02
CA TYR A 194 10.50 4.04 -2.22
C TYR A 194 10.37 5.55 -2.35
N THR A 195 11.48 6.23 -2.62
CA THR A 195 11.51 7.67 -2.89
C THR A 195 12.53 8.00 -3.97
N ASN A 196 12.42 9.20 -4.55
CA ASN A 196 13.36 9.68 -5.55
C ASN A 196 13.57 11.18 -5.35
N ILE A 197 14.81 11.56 -5.00
CA ILE A 197 15.22 12.95 -4.90
C ILE A 197 15.37 13.52 -6.32
N PRO A 198 14.69 14.62 -6.68
CA PRO A 198 14.85 15.22 -7.99
C PRO A 198 16.26 15.79 -8.14
N ALA A 199 16.80 15.76 -9.35
CA ALA A 199 18.14 16.26 -9.63
C ALA A 199 18.27 17.77 -9.33
N THR A 200 17.23 18.54 -9.63
CA THR A 200 17.18 19.99 -9.41
C THR A 200 15.81 20.38 -8.86
N SER A 201 15.75 21.55 -8.20
CA SER A 201 14.50 22.18 -7.76
C SER A 201 13.64 21.28 -6.85
N GLU A 202 12.32 21.35 -7.02
CA GLU A 202 11.31 20.68 -6.22
C GLU A 202 10.40 19.85 -7.14
N ALA A 203 9.99 18.68 -6.66
CA ALA A 203 8.99 17.85 -7.30
C ALA A 203 7.81 17.61 -6.35
N GLN A 204 6.59 17.85 -6.86
CA GLN A 204 5.37 17.33 -6.26
C GLN A 204 5.21 15.87 -6.67
N ARG A 205 5.06 14.99 -5.68
CA ARG A 205 4.99 13.54 -5.87
C ARG A 205 3.70 12.99 -5.32
N VAL A 206 3.08 12.07 -6.06
CA VAL A 206 1.95 11.30 -5.55
C VAL A 206 2.43 10.21 -4.59
N VAL A 207 1.50 9.64 -3.82
CA VAL A 207 1.79 8.48 -2.98
C VAL A 207 1.07 7.26 -3.51
N LEU A 208 1.83 6.20 -3.76
CA LEU A 208 1.30 4.87 -4.03
C LEU A 208 1.46 4.00 -2.79
N LEU A 209 0.45 3.19 -2.48
CA LEU A 209 0.42 2.35 -1.27
C LEU A 209 0.21 0.86 -1.59
N GLY A 210 0.87 -0.01 -0.82
CA GLY A 210 0.63 -1.45 -0.79
C GLY A 210 1.60 -2.35 -1.54
N GLY A 211 2.43 -1.82 -2.42
CA GLY A 211 3.23 -2.63 -3.33
C GLY A 211 2.42 -3.27 -4.46
N TYR A 212 3.15 -3.88 -5.39
CA TYR A 212 2.65 -4.46 -6.63
C TYR A 212 2.96 -5.96 -6.69
N ALA A 213 2.39 -6.64 -7.70
CA ALA A 213 2.44 -8.07 -7.94
C ALA A 213 3.78 -8.77 -7.62
N HIS A 214 4.91 -8.26 -8.11
CA HIS A 214 6.22 -8.91 -7.97
C HIS A 214 7.14 -8.24 -6.94
N ALA A 215 6.58 -7.48 -5.99
CA ALA A 215 7.36 -6.80 -4.96
C ALA A 215 7.88 -7.74 -3.85
N GLY A 216 7.35 -8.96 -3.74
CA GLY A 216 7.75 -9.93 -2.73
C GLY A 216 7.63 -9.38 -1.30
N ALA A 217 8.70 -9.54 -0.52
CA ALA A 217 8.78 -9.10 0.88
C ALA A 217 8.74 -7.57 1.07
N LEU A 218 8.83 -6.78 0.00
CA LEU A 218 8.81 -5.32 0.05
C LEU A 218 7.36 -4.79 0.20
N ALA A 219 6.37 -5.56 -0.24
CA ALA A 219 4.96 -5.20 -0.20
C ALA A 219 4.40 -5.22 1.23
N GLY A 220 3.28 -4.53 1.41
CA GLY A 220 2.53 -4.56 2.66
C GLY A 220 1.76 -3.28 2.91
N LEU A 221 1.03 -3.21 4.02
CA LEU A 221 0.11 -2.10 4.32
C LEU A 221 0.82 -0.77 4.56
N SER A 222 2.10 -0.76 4.95
CA SER A 222 2.92 0.45 5.07
C SER A 222 3.89 0.66 3.91
N CYS A 223 3.85 -0.22 2.90
CA CYS A 223 4.66 -0.08 1.70
C CYS A 223 4.23 1.17 0.93
N ALA A 224 5.13 2.14 0.77
CA ALA A 224 4.84 3.45 0.17
C ALA A 224 5.84 3.79 -0.93
N HIS A 225 5.35 4.46 -1.99
CA HIS A 225 6.20 4.91 -3.09
C HIS A 225 5.88 6.36 -3.48
N THR A 226 6.90 7.23 -3.40
CA THR A 226 6.80 8.68 -3.65
C THR A 226 7.68 9.16 -4.81
N GLY A 227 8.05 8.27 -5.74
CA GLY A 227 8.88 8.61 -6.90
C GLY A 227 8.13 9.10 -8.14
N TYR A 228 6.80 9.02 -8.19
CA TYR A 228 6.01 9.33 -9.38
C TYR A 228 5.38 10.73 -9.33
N ALA A 229 5.25 11.34 -10.51
CA ALA A 229 4.42 12.54 -10.72
C ALA A 229 2.95 12.13 -10.95
N ALA A 230 2.03 13.10 -10.87
CA ALA A 230 0.60 12.87 -11.05
C ALA A 230 0.21 12.42 -12.48
N SER A 231 1.09 12.58 -13.46
CA SER A 231 0.89 12.11 -14.84
C SER A 231 1.35 10.67 -15.09
N ALA A 232 1.91 9.98 -14.09
CA ALA A 232 2.42 8.63 -14.26
C ALA A 232 1.31 7.62 -14.57
N ALA A 233 1.54 6.74 -15.55
CA ALA A 233 0.63 5.67 -15.92
C ALA A 233 1.42 4.40 -16.23
N THR A 234 1.21 3.33 -15.45
CA THR A 234 1.84 2.02 -15.65
C THR A 234 0.84 0.91 -15.35
N ALA A 235 1.10 -0.30 -15.85
CA ALA A 235 0.22 -1.46 -15.64
C ALA A 235 0.16 -1.94 -14.17
N SER A 236 1.14 -1.56 -13.34
CA SER A 236 1.20 -1.94 -11.92
C SER A 236 0.53 -0.93 -10.99
N ILE A 237 -0.05 0.15 -11.54
CA ILE A 237 -0.70 1.23 -10.81
C ILE A 237 -2.20 1.21 -11.12
N GLY A 238 -3.00 1.25 -10.08
CA GLY A 238 -4.46 1.37 -10.17
C GLY A 238 -5.01 2.09 -8.95
N SER A 239 -6.33 2.12 -8.79
CA SER A 239 -6.93 2.64 -7.58
C SER A 239 -8.19 1.86 -7.22
N ARG A 240 -8.65 2.02 -5.99
CA ARG A 240 -9.90 1.44 -5.49
C ARG A 240 -10.89 2.55 -5.32
N LEU A 241 -12.13 2.32 -5.77
CA LEU A 241 -13.18 3.29 -5.55
C LEU A 241 -13.51 3.36 -4.05
N CYS A 242 -13.53 4.56 -3.49
CA CYS A 242 -13.84 4.81 -2.09
C CYS A 242 -15.05 5.74 -1.99
N PHE A 243 -16.06 5.35 -1.22
CA PHE A 243 -17.24 6.17 -0.98
C PHE A 243 -17.10 6.90 0.34
N LEU A 244 -17.23 8.23 0.31
CA LEU A 244 -17.43 9.05 1.50
C LEU A 244 -18.88 9.56 1.50
N PRO A 245 -19.72 9.12 2.47
CA PRO A 245 -21.12 9.50 2.57
C PRO A 245 -21.34 10.97 2.91
#